data_AF-A0A811UU02-F1
#
_entry.id   AF-A0A811UU02-F1
#
_cell.length_a   1.000
_cell.length_b   1.000
_cell.length_c   1.000
_cell.angle_alpha   90.00
_cell.angle_beta   90.00
_cell.angle_gamma   90.00
#
_symmetry.space_group_name_H-M   'P 1'
#
loop_
_entity.id
_entity.type
_entity.pdbx_description
1 polymer ?
#
loop_
_entity_poly.entity_id
_entity_poly.type
_entity_poly.pdbx_seq_one_letter_code
_entity_poly.pdbx_strand_id
1 'polypeptide(L)'
;MCYLLQSVLTIAENDPGLALLLVHLNANLKAVFNDPKSMFLDTTVREFLFDGVRFCINPNGIAKAICNQIKEGGSKTIRELSDGSLAFSFFNHKNGTGKEVYEVHTGKGDAQRVLEIQKLDDSHNLQVWLNGSEGETSMCNQINGTDASSYPPFRKRGDSMYIFSADICRSVELFYQSDIQYQGIPGFRYSIGENFINDIGPEHDNECFCVDKLANVIKRKNGCLYAGALDLTTCLGK
;
A
#
# COMPACT_ATOMS: atom_id res chain seq x y z
N MET A 1 -2.94 10.58 16.96
CA MET A 1 -3.03 10.21 15.54
C MET A 1 -1.97 11.02 14.76
N CYS A 2 -0.79 10.44 14.54
CA CYS A 2 0.43 11.10 13.98
C CYS A 2 0.46 11.12 12.44
N TYR A 3 -0.57 10.55 11.79
CA TYR A 3 -0.47 10.07 10.42
C TYR A 3 -0.51 11.16 9.34
N LEU A 4 -1.22 12.28 9.52
CA LEU A 4 -1.30 13.30 8.47
C LEU A 4 0.06 13.96 8.21
N LEU A 5 0.69 14.45 9.29
CA LEU A 5 1.99 15.10 9.19
C LEU A 5 3.04 14.10 8.73
N GLN A 6 3.03 12.88 9.30
CA GLN A 6 3.98 11.83 8.94
C GLN A 6 3.79 11.37 7.49
N SER A 7 2.56 11.18 6.99
CA SER A 7 2.33 10.79 5.60
C SER A 7 2.78 11.87 4.62
N VAL A 8 2.51 13.15 4.91
CA VAL A 8 2.99 14.26 4.06
C VAL A 8 4.51 14.42 4.17
N LEU A 9 5.09 14.28 5.38
CA LEU A 9 6.54 14.28 5.60
C LEU A 9 7.23 13.11 4.88
N THR A 10 6.69 11.90 4.94
CA THR A 10 7.26 10.73 4.27
C THR A 10 7.15 10.83 2.75
N ILE A 11 6.07 11.41 2.21
CA ILE A 11 6.01 11.76 0.78
C ILE A 11 7.10 12.77 0.44
N ALA A 12 7.30 13.77 1.29
CA ALA A 12 8.31 14.82 1.12
C ALA A 12 9.75 14.31 1.25
N GLU A 13 10.03 13.40 2.18
CA GLU A 13 11.37 12.87 2.46
C GLU A 13 11.86 11.95 1.34
N ASN A 14 10.93 11.34 0.60
CA ASN A 14 11.23 10.40 -0.47
C ASN A 14 11.27 11.06 -1.87
N ASP A 15 10.88 12.34 -1.99
CA ASP A 15 10.99 13.13 -3.23
C ASP A 15 12.23 14.05 -3.15
N PRO A 16 13.25 13.86 -4.02
CA PRO A 16 14.47 14.69 -4.06
C PRO A 16 14.22 16.19 -4.26
N GLY A 17 13.13 16.57 -4.93
CA GLY A 17 12.70 17.96 -5.11
C GLY A 17 12.09 18.56 -3.84
N LEU A 18 11.32 17.76 -3.09
CA LEU A 18 10.85 18.13 -1.75
C LEU A 18 11.98 18.15 -0.73
N ALA A 19 13.01 17.31 -0.84
CA ALA A 19 14.14 17.29 0.10
C ALA A 19 14.84 18.66 0.24
N LEU A 20 14.93 19.44 -0.85
CA LEU A 20 15.46 20.80 -0.83
C LEU A 20 14.52 21.81 -0.15
N LEU A 21 13.20 21.60 -0.27
CA LEU A 21 12.16 22.44 0.34
C LEU A 21 11.84 22.00 1.79
N LEU A 22 12.16 20.77 2.16
CA LEU A 22 11.93 20.16 3.47
C LEU A 22 12.70 20.87 4.58
N VAL A 23 13.89 21.39 4.29
CA VAL A 23 14.66 22.26 5.21
C VAL A 23 13.81 23.45 5.66
N HIS A 24 12.92 23.93 4.79
CA HIS A 24 12.01 25.03 5.07
C HIS A 24 10.63 24.57 5.57
N LEU A 25 10.29 23.28 5.50
CA LEU A 25 8.98 22.79 5.91
C LEU A 25 8.72 23.09 7.38
N ASN A 26 9.69 22.84 8.25
CA ASN A 26 9.55 23.11 9.69
C ASN A 26 9.23 24.59 9.96
N ALA A 27 9.87 25.50 9.21
CA ALA A 27 9.63 26.95 9.30
C ALA A 27 8.28 27.38 8.69
N ASN A 28 7.68 26.56 7.82
CA ASN A 28 6.43 26.85 7.11
C ASN A 28 5.27 25.96 7.56
N LEU A 29 5.42 25.13 8.60
CA LEU A 29 4.37 24.22 9.10
C LEU A 29 3.04 24.94 9.34
N LYS A 30 3.09 26.15 9.89
CA LYS A 30 1.90 26.97 10.15
C LYS A 30 1.17 27.38 8.87
N ALA A 31 1.91 27.75 7.83
CA ALA A 31 1.33 28.15 6.55
C ALA A 31 0.83 26.95 5.74
N VAL A 32 1.48 25.79 5.85
CA VAL A 32 1.09 24.57 5.13
C VAL A 32 -0.07 23.85 5.82
N PHE A 33 -0.07 23.74 7.15
CA PHE A 33 -1.02 22.94 7.92
C PHE A 33 -1.99 23.77 8.78
N ASN A 34 -2.23 25.03 8.40
CA ASN A 34 -3.23 25.92 9.01
C ASN A 34 -3.01 26.17 10.52
N ASP A 35 -1.80 26.57 10.89
CA ASP A 35 -1.36 26.86 12.26
C ASP A 35 -1.66 25.72 13.25
N PRO A 36 -1.04 24.53 13.06
CA PRO A 36 -1.36 23.36 13.85
C PRO A 36 -0.97 23.56 15.32
N LYS A 37 -1.87 23.19 16.24
CA LYS A 37 -1.61 23.25 17.69
C LYS A 37 -0.59 22.22 18.17
N SER A 38 -0.47 21.11 17.44
CA SER A 38 0.47 20.02 17.73
C SER A 38 0.75 19.20 16.46
N MET A 39 1.66 18.23 16.54
CA MET A 39 1.85 17.23 15.47
C MET A 39 0.67 16.25 15.35
N PHE A 40 -0.26 16.27 16.31
CA PHE A 40 -1.48 15.48 16.28
C PHE A 40 -2.63 16.29 15.69
N LEU A 41 -3.41 15.60 14.86
CA LEU A 41 -4.62 16.13 14.26
C LEU A 41 -5.85 15.65 15.04
N ASP A 42 -6.72 16.60 15.40
CA ASP A 42 -8.08 16.33 15.85
C ASP A 42 -9.04 16.57 14.68
N THR A 43 -9.75 15.53 14.25
CA THR A 43 -10.68 15.56 13.11
C THR A 43 -11.71 14.45 13.27
N THR A 44 -12.77 14.48 12.46
CA THR A 44 -13.75 13.39 12.45
C THR A 44 -13.24 12.18 11.67
N VAL A 45 -13.77 10.99 12.00
CA VAL A 45 -13.50 9.76 11.23
C VAL A 45 -13.83 9.93 9.75
N ARG A 46 -14.92 10.66 9.45
CA ARG A 46 -15.39 10.90 8.10
C ARG A 46 -14.42 11.76 7.29
N GLU A 47 -13.91 12.84 7.88
CA GLU A 47 -12.89 13.69 7.25
C GLU A 47 -11.59 12.93 7.02
N PHE A 48 -11.11 12.19 8.03
CA PHE A 48 -9.86 11.46 7.94
C PHE A 48 -9.89 10.35 6.89
N LEU A 49 -11.00 9.61 6.81
CA LEU A 49 -11.10 8.48 5.90
C LEU A 49 -11.57 8.88 4.49
N PHE A 50 -12.47 9.86 4.35
CA PHE A 50 -13.19 10.09 3.09
C PHE A 50 -13.28 11.55 2.65
N ASP A 51 -13.81 12.45 3.47
CA ASP A 51 -14.13 13.81 3.00
C ASP A 51 -12.85 14.64 2.79
N GLY A 52 -11.84 14.39 3.62
CA GLY A 52 -10.50 14.94 3.53
C GLY A 52 -10.20 16.03 4.55
N VAL A 53 -9.06 15.91 5.21
CA VAL A 53 -8.49 16.93 6.10
C VAL A 53 -7.80 17.99 5.25
N ARG A 54 -8.26 19.23 5.35
CA ARG A 54 -7.79 20.34 4.53
C ARG A 54 -6.45 20.90 5.01
N PHE A 55 -5.57 21.20 4.06
CA PHE A 55 -4.27 21.86 4.27
C PHE A 55 -3.91 22.68 3.02
N CYS A 56 -2.83 23.45 3.06
CA CYS A 56 -2.45 24.37 1.99
C CYS A 56 -3.57 25.36 1.64
N ILE A 57 -4.15 26.02 2.65
CA ILE A 57 -5.22 27.01 2.43
C ILE A 57 -4.58 28.38 2.15
N ASN A 58 -4.77 28.89 0.93
CA ASN A 58 -4.21 30.16 0.46
C ASN A 58 -2.70 30.33 0.76
N PRO A 59 -1.85 29.35 0.42
CA PRO A 59 -0.43 29.41 0.76
C PRO A 59 0.26 30.49 -0.07
N ASN A 60 1.29 31.12 0.51
CA ASN A 60 2.10 32.14 -0.15
C ASN A 60 3.61 31.84 0.00
N GLY A 61 4.44 32.56 -0.76
CA GLY A 61 5.90 32.42 -0.70
C GLY A 61 6.38 30.96 -0.80
N ILE A 62 7.23 30.56 0.15
CA ILE A 62 7.79 29.20 0.22
C ILE A 62 6.72 28.15 0.51
N ALA A 63 5.72 28.47 1.34
CA ALA A 63 4.63 27.53 1.61
C ALA A 63 3.85 27.17 0.34
N LYS A 64 3.67 28.11 -0.60
CA LYS A 64 3.05 27.83 -1.90
C LYS A 64 3.90 26.87 -2.73
N ALA A 65 5.22 27.05 -2.74
CA ALA A 65 6.12 26.15 -3.45
C ALA A 65 6.08 24.73 -2.86
N ILE A 66 6.07 24.60 -1.53
CA ILE A 66 5.91 23.31 -0.83
C ILE A 66 4.57 22.65 -1.22
N CYS A 67 3.47 23.38 -1.16
CA CYS A 67 2.14 22.87 -1.51
C CYS A 67 2.04 22.41 -2.97
N ASN A 68 2.65 23.15 -3.90
CA ASN A 68 2.71 22.75 -5.30
C ASN A 68 3.51 21.45 -5.48
N GLN A 69 4.65 21.32 -4.79
CA GLN A 69 5.45 20.10 -4.87
C GLN A 69 4.71 18.89 -4.26
N ILE A 70 3.99 19.07 -3.14
CA ILE A 70 3.13 18.01 -2.57
C ILE A 70 2.05 17.58 -3.57
N LYS A 71 1.44 18.54 -4.27
CA LYS A 71 0.45 18.28 -5.32
C LYS A 71 1.07 17.52 -6.51
N GLU A 72 2.25 17.95 -6.97
CA GLU A 72 3.00 17.30 -8.07
C GLU A 72 3.48 15.89 -7.70
N GLY A 73 3.70 15.61 -6.41
CA GLY A 73 3.99 14.27 -5.90
C GLY A 73 2.89 13.24 -6.17
N GLY A 74 1.68 13.66 -6.55
CA GLY A 74 0.69 12.79 -7.20
C GLY A 74 0.04 11.72 -6.32
N SER A 75 0.18 11.80 -4.99
CA SER A 75 -0.42 10.80 -4.09
C SER A 75 -1.93 10.70 -4.27
N LYS A 76 -2.43 9.47 -4.47
CA LYS A 76 -3.88 9.17 -4.53
C LYS A 76 -4.65 9.58 -3.26
N THR A 77 -3.97 9.75 -2.14
CA THR A 77 -4.59 10.17 -0.87
C THR A 77 -4.80 11.68 -0.76
N ILE A 78 -4.23 12.47 -1.67
CA ILE A 78 -4.29 13.93 -1.67
C ILE A 78 -5.03 14.40 -2.93
N ARG A 79 -6.03 15.26 -2.75
CA ARG A 79 -6.76 15.89 -3.85
C ARG A 79 -6.78 17.40 -3.72
N GLU A 80 -6.80 18.08 -4.86
CA GLU A 80 -7.03 19.52 -4.91
C GLU A 80 -8.54 19.81 -4.83
N LEU A 81 -8.90 20.83 -4.05
CA LEU A 81 -10.25 21.35 -3.93
C LEU A 81 -10.47 22.52 -4.89
N SER A 82 -11.73 22.90 -5.10
CA SER A 82 -12.10 23.99 -6.02
C SER A 82 -11.48 25.35 -5.69
N ASP A 83 -11.11 25.58 -4.43
CA ASP A 83 -10.44 26.79 -3.98
C ASP A 83 -8.90 26.71 -4.04
N GLY A 84 -8.35 25.64 -4.63
CA GLY A 84 -6.92 25.40 -4.76
C GLY A 84 -6.25 24.87 -3.48
N SER A 85 -7.00 24.68 -2.39
CA SER A 85 -6.48 23.99 -1.21
C SER A 85 -6.35 22.48 -1.44
N LEU A 86 -5.55 21.81 -0.63
CA LEU A 86 -5.37 20.36 -0.69
C LEU A 86 -6.16 19.68 0.42
N ALA A 87 -6.63 18.46 0.16
CA ALA A 87 -7.31 17.62 1.13
C ALA A 87 -6.72 16.22 1.14
N PHE A 88 -6.29 15.77 2.31
CA PHE A 88 -5.80 14.41 2.52
C PHE A 88 -6.89 13.51 3.07
N SER A 89 -7.02 12.30 2.54
CA SER A 89 -7.90 11.24 3.05
C SER A 89 -7.39 9.87 2.66
N PHE A 90 -7.60 8.87 3.51
CA PHE A 90 -7.13 7.52 3.23
C PHE A 90 -7.84 6.84 2.05
N PHE A 91 -9.16 7.00 1.94
CA PHE A 91 -10.00 6.17 1.07
C PHE A 91 -10.89 6.93 0.11
N ASN A 92 -10.77 8.27 0.00
CA ASN A 92 -11.55 9.03 -0.98
C ASN A 92 -11.36 8.50 -2.42
N HIS A 93 -10.12 8.21 -2.79
CA HIS A 93 -9.74 7.67 -4.10
C HIS A 93 -10.18 6.24 -4.36
N LYS A 94 -10.85 5.58 -3.42
CA LYS A 94 -11.47 4.25 -3.58
C LYS A 94 -12.98 4.32 -3.77
N ASN A 95 -13.59 5.49 -3.55
CA ASN A 95 -15.04 5.62 -3.59
C ASN A 95 -15.56 5.69 -5.03
N GLY A 96 -16.18 4.61 -5.51
CA GLY A 96 -16.76 4.54 -6.85
C GLY A 96 -15.72 4.51 -7.97
N THR A 97 -14.50 4.09 -7.66
CA THR A 97 -13.35 4.11 -8.58
C THR A 97 -12.70 2.73 -8.64
N GLY A 98 -13.07 1.93 -9.65
CA GLY A 98 -12.28 0.77 -10.06
C GLY A 98 -11.48 1.15 -11.30
N LYS A 99 -10.16 1.25 -11.19
CA LYS A 99 -9.28 1.53 -12.34
C LYS A 99 -8.53 0.28 -12.79
N GLU A 100 -8.29 -0.62 -11.84
CA GLU A 100 -7.58 -1.86 -12.03
C GLU A 100 -8.39 -2.83 -12.89
N VAL A 101 -7.78 -3.35 -13.93
CA VAL A 101 -8.37 -4.37 -14.81
C VAL A 101 -7.71 -5.71 -14.51
N TYR A 102 -8.53 -6.66 -14.05
CA TYR A 102 -8.11 -8.02 -13.77
C TYR A 102 -8.47 -8.93 -14.94
N GLU A 103 -7.46 -9.57 -15.53
CA GLU A 103 -7.66 -10.70 -16.42
C GLU A 103 -7.61 -11.97 -15.58
N VAL A 104 -8.72 -12.71 -15.50
CA VAL A 104 -8.83 -13.92 -14.67
C VAL A 104 -9.18 -15.13 -15.51
N HIS A 105 -8.69 -16.29 -15.10
CA HIS A 105 -8.98 -17.53 -15.78
C HIS A 105 -10.41 -18.01 -15.48
N THR A 106 -11.16 -18.34 -16.52
CA THR A 106 -12.61 -18.66 -16.42
C THR A 106 -12.91 -20.04 -15.81
N GLY A 107 -11.90 -20.89 -15.68
CA GLY A 107 -12.06 -22.30 -15.29
C GLY A 107 -12.42 -23.23 -16.45
N LYS A 108 -12.60 -22.70 -17.67
CA LYS A 108 -12.83 -23.54 -18.86
C LYS A 108 -11.57 -24.35 -19.19
N GLY A 109 -11.70 -25.66 -19.29
CA GLY A 109 -10.59 -26.59 -19.56
C GLY A 109 -9.86 -27.05 -18.29
N ASP A 110 -9.86 -26.24 -17.24
CA ASP A 110 -9.37 -26.62 -15.92
C ASP A 110 -10.08 -25.83 -14.81
N ALA A 111 -10.96 -26.51 -14.06
CA ALA A 111 -11.70 -25.91 -12.97
C ALA A 111 -10.82 -25.50 -11.78
N GLN A 112 -9.62 -26.08 -11.62
CA GLN A 112 -8.69 -25.72 -10.54
C GLN A 112 -8.08 -24.32 -10.72
N ARG A 113 -8.22 -23.74 -11.93
CA ARG A 113 -7.70 -22.41 -12.28
C ARG A 113 -8.79 -21.33 -12.30
N VAL A 114 -10.01 -21.64 -11.87
CA VAL A 114 -11.10 -20.65 -11.90
C VAL A 114 -10.75 -19.44 -11.01
N LEU A 115 -10.97 -18.23 -11.52
CA LEU A 115 -10.64 -16.94 -10.88
C LEU A 115 -9.15 -16.69 -10.60
N GLU A 116 -8.26 -17.57 -11.05
CA GLU A 116 -6.81 -17.33 -10.97
C GLU A 116 -6.47 -16.07 -11.78
N ILE A 117 -5.86 -15.08 -11.14
CA ILE A 117 -5.47 -13.82 -11.77
C ILE A 117 -4.30 -14.09 -12.71
N GLN A 118 -4.49 -13.83 -14.00
CA GLN A 118 -3.46 -13.97 -15.03
C GLN A 118 -2.71 -12.66 -15.26
N LYS A 119 -3.43 -11.52 -15.17
CA LYS A 119 -2.86 -10.18 -15.32
C LYS A 119 -3.59 -9.16 -14.47
N LEU A 120 -2.84 -8.12 -14.11
CA LEU A 120 -3.33 -6.86 -13.58
C LEU A 120 -2.83 -5.74 -14.50
N ASP A 121 -3.75 -4.93 -15.02
CA ASP A 121 -3.45 -3.80 -15.92
C ASP A 121 -2.50 -4.20 -17.06
N ASP A 122 -2.87 -5.27 -17.79
CA ASP A 122 -2.11 -5.88 -18.90
C ASP A 122 -0.73 -6.45 -18.55
N SER A 123 -0.36 -6.51 -17.27
CA SER A 123 0.90 -7.09 -16.80
C SER A 123 0.70 -8.42 -16.06
N HIS A 124 1.56 -9.39 -16.36
CA HIS A 124 1.64 -10.67 -15.63
C HIS A 124 2.35 -10.56 -14.28
N ASN A 125 3.17 -9.52 -14.09
CA ASN A 125 3.94 -9.30 -12.88
C ASN A 125 3.81 -7.85 -12.42
N LEU A 126 3.86 -7.67 -11.11
CA LEU A 126 3.95 -6.34 -10.51
C LEU A 126 5.28 -5.68 -10.87
N GLN A 127 5.29 -4.36 -10.82
CA GLN A 127 6.50 -3.53 -11.00
C GLN A 127 6.72 -2.68 -9.75
N VAL A 128 6.54 -3.30 -8.58
CA VAL A 128 6.43 -2.62 -7.28
C VAL A 128 7.59 -2.97 -6.36
N TRP A 129 8.01 -4.23 -6.36
CA TRP A 129 9.07 -4.75 -5.49
C TRP A 129 10.41 -4.79 -6.20
N LEU A 130 11.49 -4.95 -5.43
CA LEU A 130 12.83 -5.04 -6.01
C LEU A 130 12.92 -6.25 -6.93
N ASN A 131 13.57 -6.07 -8.08
CA ASN A 131 13.96 -7.17 -8.95
C ASN A 131 15.20 -7.89 -8.38
N GLY A 132 15.51 -9.06 -8.92
CA GLY A 132 16.70 -9.79 -8.55
C GLY A 132 17.99 -9.07 -8.96
N SER A 133 19.12 -9.60 -8.50
CA SER A 133 20.44 -8.96 -8.62
C SER A 133 20.87 -8.74 -10.07
N GLU A 134 20.33 -9.52 -11.02
CA GLU A 134 20.63 -9.43 -12.44
C GLU A 134 19.51 -8.72 -13.24
N GLY A 135 18.55 -8.11 -12.54
CA GLY A 135 17.43 -7.36 -13.12
C GLY A 135 16.21 -8.22 -13.50
N GLU A 136 16.25 -9.51 -13.22
CA GLU A 136 15.16 -10.45 -13.42
C GLU A 136 13.97 -10.18 -12.48
N THR A 137 12.76 -10.49 -12.93
CA THR A 137 11.56 -10.32 -12.10
C THR A 137 11.63 -11.22 -10.87
N SER A 138 11.62 -10.61 -9.69
CA SER A 138 11.67 -11.34 -8.43
C SER A 138 10.35 -12.03 -8.10
N MET A 139 10.41 -13.00 -7.18
CA MET A 139 9.23 -13.69 -6.69
C MET A 139 8.23 -12.76 -5.98
N CYS A 140 8.71 -11.66 -5.39
CA CYS A 140 7.88 -10.65 -4.75
C CYS A 140 6.92 -9.96 -5.73
N ASN A 141 7.30 -9.88 -7.01
CA ASN A 141 6.49 -9.27 -8.06
C ASN A 141 5.50 -10.24 -8.73
N GLN A 142 5.44 -11.51 -8.32
CA GLN A 142 4.49 -12.47 -8.89
C GLN A 142 3.06 -12.26 -8.37
N ILE A 143 2.10 -12.35 -9.28
CA ILE A 143 0.67 -12.34 -8.98
C ILE A 143 0.20 -13.79 -8.91
N ASN A 144 -0.10 -14.27 -7.70
CA ASN A 144 -0.46 -15.66 -7.43
C ASN A 144 -1.87 -15.74 -6.82
N GLY A 145 -2.65 -16.70 -7.30
CA GLY A 145 -3.95 -17.03 -6.74
C GLY A 145 -5.10 -16.15 -7.23
N THR A 146 -6.09 -15.95 -6.37
CA THR A 146 -7.34 -15.23 -6.66
C THR A 146 -7.39 -13.90 -5.89
N ASP A 147 -8.45 -13.12 -6.09
CA ASP A 147 -8.73 -11.89 -5.32
C ASP A 147 -9.35 -12.16 -3.93
N ALA A 148 -9.37 -13.42 -3.48
CA ALA A 148 -10.00 -13.88 -2.24
C ALA A 148 -11.54 -13.77 -2.19
N SER A 149 -12.22 -13.35 -3.26
CA SER A 149 -13.69 -13.33 -3.29
C SER A 149 -14.29 -14.73 -3.41
N SER A 150 -13.54 -15.66 -4.01
CA SER A 150 -13.90 -17.06 -4.20
C SER A 150 -12.65 -17.88 -4.52
N TYR A 151 -12.73 -19.20 -4.36
CA TYR A 151 -11.58 -20.09 -4.49
C TYR A 151 -11.89 -21.25 -5.45
N PRO A 152 -10.86 -21.85 -6.08
CA PRO A 152 -11.04 -23.03 -6.89
C PRO A 152 -11.72 -24.19 -6.12
N PRO A 153 -12.55 -25.01 -6.81
CA PRO A 153 -13.30 -26.08 -6.17
C PRO A 153 -12.42 -27.27 -5.79
N PHE A 154 -12.97 -28.20 -5.00
CA PHE A 154 -12.35 -29.49 -4.64
C PHE A 154 -11.03 -29.38 -3.85
N ARG A 155 -10.89 -28.31 -3.06
CA ARG A 155 -9.78 -28.12 -2.11
C ARG A 155 -9.66 -29.30 -1.16
N LYS A 156 -8.44 -29.75 -0.90
CA LYS A 156 -8.16 -30.78 0.08
C LYS A 156 -7.73 -30.16 1.40
N ARG A 157 -7.97 -30.89 2.48
CA ARG A 157 -7.47 -30.54 3.81
C ARG A 157 -5.95 -30.38 3.76
N GLY A 158 -5.43 -29.30 4.32
CA GLY A 158 -3.99 -29.03 4.39
C GLY A 158 -3.41 -28.26 3.20
N ASP A 159 -4.11 -28.19 2.05
CA ASP A 159 -3.62 -27.45 0.88
C ASP A 159 -3.50 -25.94 1.21
N SER A 160 -2.34 -25.33 1.00
CA SER A 160 -2.19 -23.86 1.03
C SER A 160 -2.71 -23.22 -0.25
N MET A 161 -3.07 -21.93 -0.17
CA MET A 161 -3.51 -21.16 -1.34
C MET A 161 -2.97 -19.75 -1.30
N TYR A 162 -2.83 -19.15 -2.47
CA TYR A 162 -2.48 -17.74 -2.58
C TYR A 162 -3.74 -16.89 -2.79
N ILE A 163 -3.67 -15.68 -2.26
CA ILE A 163 -4.53 -14.57 -2.63
C ILE A 163 -3.65 -13.40 -3.06
N PHE A 164 -4.14 -12.58 -3.98
CA PHE A 164 -3.51 -11.32 -4.35
C PHE A 164 -4.35 -10.16 -3.81
N SER A 165 -3.69 -9.18 -3.21
CA SER A 165 -4.33 -7.93 -2.78
C SER A 165 -3.59 -6.74 -3.37
N ALA A 166 -4.29 -5.97 -4.21
CA ALA A 166 -3.77 -4.72 -4.77
C ALA A 166 -3.54 -3.65 -3.71
N ASP A 167 -4.26 -3.69 -2.57
CA ASP A 167 -4.12 -2.72 -1.48
C ASP A 167 -2.73 -2.76 -0.81
N ILE A 168 -2.09 -3.91 -0.86
CA ILE A 168 -0.73 -4.14 -0.35
C ILE A 168 0.24 -4.55 -1.47
N CYS A 169 -0.21 -4.47 -2.72
CA CYS A 169 0.52 -4.83 -3.94
C CYS A 169 1.29 -6.15 -3.84
N ARG A 170 0.73 -7.22 -3.29
CA ARG A 170 1.42 -8.51 -3.25
C ARG A 170 0.49 -9.71 -3.12
N SER A 171 1.06 -10.85 -3.45
CA SER A 171 0.48 -12.16 -3.16
C SER A 171 0.77 -12.56 -1.72
N VAL A 172 -0.19 -13.21 -1.08
CA VAL A 172 -0.14 -13.70 0.31
C VAL A 172 -0.58 -15.16 0.33
N GLU A 173 0.22 -16.00 0.99
CA GLU A 173 -0.12 -17.40 1.19
C GLU A 173 -1.02 -17.57 2.43
N LEU A 174 -2.04 -18.41 2.28
CA LEU A 174 -2.97 -18.80 3.31
C LEU A 174 -2.78 -20.28 3.63
N PHE A 175 -2.64 -20.58 4.92
CA PHE A 175 -2.40 -21.92 5.43
C PHE A 175 -3.66 -22.45 6.12
N TYR A 176 -3.93 -23.73 5.91
CA TYR A 176 -5.00 -24.43 6.61
C TYR A 176 -4.74 -24.43 8.12
N GLN A 177 -5.76 -24.12 8.89
CA GLN A 177 -5.73 -24.11 10.35
C GLN A 177 -6.55 -25.24 10.94
N SER A 178 -7.81 -25.37 10.53
CA SER A 178 -8.75 -26.33 11.12
C SER A 178 -9.96 -26.56 10.25
N ASP A 179 -10.64 -27.68 10.47
CA ASP A 179 -12.00 -27.89 9.99
C ASP A 179 -12.95 -27.02 10.81
N ILE A 180 -13.96 -26.45 10.15
CA ILE A 180 -15.04 -25.71 10.78
C ILE A 180 -16.38 -26.17 10.22
N GLN A 181 -17.45 -25.83 10.92
CA GLN A 181 -18.80 -25.91 10.41
C GLN A 181 -19.46 -24.55 10.55
N TYR A 182 -19.90 -23.96 9.43
CA TYR A 182 -20.59 -22.68 9.40
C TYR A 182 -22.00 -22.90 8.87
N GLN A 183 -23.02 -22.66 9.72
CA GLN A 183 -24.43 -22.85 9.37
C GLN A 183 -24.73 -24.25 8.78
N GLY A 184 -24.13 -25.29 9.35
CA GLY A 184 -24.29 -26.67 8.90
C GLY A 184 -23.39 -27.07 7.72
N ILE A 185 -22.73 -26.12 7.05
CA ILE A 185 -21.84 -26.37 5.92
C ILE A 185 -20.41 -26.64 6.45
N PRO A 186 -19.82 -27.81 6.15
CA PRO A 186 -18.43 -28.07 6.51
C PRO A 186 -17.50 -27.20 5.67
N GLY A 187 -16.45 -26.67 6.29
CA GLY A 187 -15.47 -25.83 5.63
C GLY A 187 -14.10 -25.94 6.27
N PHE A 188 -13.12 -25.30 5.65
CA PHE A 188 -11.76 -25.19 6.15
C PHE A 188 -11.50 -23.74 6.56
N ARG A 189 -10.93 -23.55 7.75
CA ARG A 189 -10.41 -22.27 8.20
C ARG A 189 -8.99 -22.11 7.70
N TYR A 190 -8.70 -20.97 7.10
CA TYR A 190 -7.39 -20.56 6.65
C TYR A 190 -6.92 -19.32 7.42
N SER A 191 -5.61 -19.18 7.59
CA SER A 191 -4.99 -17.96 8.11
C SER A 191 -3.73 -17.63 7.34
N ILE A 192 -3.34 -16.36 7.43
CA ILE A 192 -2.03 -15.91 6.96
C ILE A 192 -0.94 -16.51 7.86
N GLY A 193 0.19 -16.92 7.26
CA GLY A 193 1.35 -17.46 7.96
C GLY A 193 2.41 -16.40 8.32
N GLU A 194 3.47 -16.83 8.99
CA GLU A 194 4.58 -15.96 9.42
C GLU A 194 5.31 -15.31 8.23
N ASN A 195 5.33 -15.98 7.07
CA ASN A 195 5.91 -15.51 5.80
C ASN A 195 5.26 -14.25 5.20
N PHE A 196 4.21 -13.71 5.83
CA PHE A 196 3.58 -12.48 5.38
C PHE A 196 4.37 -11.22 5.75
N ILE A 197 4.57 -10.97 7.05
CA ILE A 197 5.23 -9.77 7.58
C ILE A 197 6.22 -10.03 8.71
N ASN A 198 6.25 -11.25 9.27
CA ASN A 198 7.16 -11.58 10.36
C ASN A 198 8.48 -12.12 9.80
N ASP A 199 8.38 -13.00 8.80
CA ASP A 199 9.49 -13.67 8.15
C ASP A 199 9.78 -13.03 6.77
N ILE A 200 10.33 -11.81 6.80
CA ILE A 200 10.83 -11.10 5.61
C ILE A 200 12.33 -10.91 5.73
N GLY A 201 13.11 -11.18 4.68
CA GLY A 201 14.54 -10.97 4.64
C GLY A 201 15.28 -12.03 3.82
N PRO A 202 16.61 -11.87 3.66
CA PRO A 202 17.44 -12.82 2.91
C PRO A 202 17.44 -14.22 3.53
N GLU A 203 17.14 -14.34 4.83
CA GLU A 203 16.97 -15.63 5.50
C GLU A 203 15.73 -16.42 5.05
N HIS A 204 14.83 -15.80 4.28
CA HIS A 204 13.57 -16.37 3.79
C HIS A 204 13.44 -16.29 2.26
N ASP A 205 14.52 -15.96 1.55
CA ASP A 205 14.56 -15.80 0.08
C ASP A 205 13.49 -14.81 -0.47
N ASN A 206 13.15 -13.79 0.32
CA ASN A 206 12.12 -12.79 0.00
C ASN A 206 12.56 -11.35 0.32
N GLU A 207 13.87 -11.09 0.34
CA GLU A 207 14.47 -9.77 0.55
C GLU A 207 14.05 -8.75 -0.51
N CYS A 208 13.48 -9.19 -1.64
CA CYS A 208 12.91 -8.31 -2.65
C CYS A 208 11.77 -7.41 -2.13
N PHE A 209 11.16 -7.75 -0.98
CA PHE A 209 10.21 -6.88 -0.28
C PHE A 209 10.88 -5.71 0.48
N CYS A 210 12.21 -5.72 0.64
CA CYS A 210 12.95 -4.73 1.42
C CYS A 210 13.41 -3.54 0.56
N VAL A 211 12.46 -2.68 0.19
CA VAL A 211 12.69 -1.56 -0.76
C VAL A 211 13.58 -0.42 -0.24
N ASP A 212 13.85 -0.40 1.07
CA ASP A 212 14.73 0.54 1.77
C ASP A 212 14.44 2.05 1.53
N LYS A 213 13.18 2.39 1.23
CA LYS A 213 12.78 3.76 0.86
C LYS A 213 12.63 4.67 2.07
N LEU A 214 12.20 4.14 3.22
CA LEU A 214 12.02 4.93 4.43
C LEU A 214 13.37 5.41 5.01
N ALA A 215 13.59 6.72 5.00
CA ALA A 215 14.71 7.36 5.69
C ALA A 215 14.45 7.52 7.19
N ASN A 216 15.50 7.52 8.01
CA ASN A 216 15.44 7.82 9.46
C ASN A 216 14.50 6.93 10.30
N VAL A 217 14.13 5.75 9.81
CA VAL A 217 13.35 4.75 10.57
C VAL A 217 14.24 3.66 11.17
N ILE A 218 13.73 3.02 12.22
CA ILE A 218 14.37 1.84 12.82
C ILE A 218 14.18 0.65 11.87
N LYS A 219 15.26 0.26 11.18
CA LYS A 219 15.30 -0.85 10.22
C LYS A 219 16.57 -1.67 10.38
N ARG A 220 16.56 -2.89 9.84
CA ARG A 220 17.74 -3.76 9.77
C ARG A 220 18.76 -3.22 8.77
N LYS A 221 20.01 -3.67 8.88
CA LYS A 221 21.13 -3.22 8.00
C LYS A 221 20.92 -3.52 6.52
N ASN A 222 20.09 -4.51 6.20
CA ASN A 222 19.73 -4.92 4.85
C ASN A 222 18.55 -4.13 4.27
N GLY A 223 18.10 -3.06 4.94
CA GLY A 223 16.99 -2.22 4.49
C GLY A 223 15.60 -2.78 4.81
N CYS A 224 15.51 -4.00 5.33
CA CYS A 224 14.24 -4.58 5.77
C CYS A 224 13.78 -3.98 7.10
N LEU A 225 12.46 -3.81 7.27
CA LEU A 225 11.88 -3.52 8.59
C LEU A 225 11.97 -4.74 9.52
N TYR A 226 11.76 -4.52 10.82
CA TYR A 226 11.67 -5.62 11.79
C TYR A 226 10.35 -6.39 11.63
N ALA A 227 10.31 -7.62 12.16
CA ALA A 227 9.15 -8.50 12.09
C ALA A 227 7.85 -7.78 12.50
N GLY A 228 6.79 -7.99 11.72
CA GLY A 228 5.48 -7.36 11.89
C GLY A 228 5.30 -6.07 11.09
N ALA A 229 6.27 -5.67 10.26
CA ALA A 229 6.20 -4.46 9.46
C ALA A 229 6.73 -4.65 8.03
N LEU A 230 6.10 -3.96 7.07
CA LEU A 230 6.48 -3.94 5.66
C LEU A 230 6.41 -2.51 5.11
N ASP A 231 7.41 -2.13 4.32
CA ASP A 231 7.47 -0.83 3.65
C ASP A 231 6.64 -0.86 2.36
N LEU A 232 5.49 -0.18 2.35
CA LEU A 232 4.58 -0.09 1.20
C LEU A 232 4.79 1.18 0.35
N THR A 233 5.88 1.92 0.53
CA THR A 233 6.11 3.18 -0.19
C THR A 233 6.10 3.02 -1.71
N THR A 234 6.59 1.89 -2.24
CA THR A 234 6.55 1.62 -3.69
C THR A 234 5.16 1.25 -4.21
N CYS A 235 4.28 0.77 -3.33
CA CYS A 235 2.89 0.40 -3.65
C CYS A 235 1.94 1.60 -3.59
N LEU A 236 2.03 2.40 -2.51
CA LEU A 236 1.09 3.50 -2.21
C LEU A 236 1.61 4.88 -2.67
N GLY A 237 2.90 4.99 -3.00
CA GLY A 237 3.58 6.25 -3.30
C GLY A 237 3.47 6.76 -4.73
N LYS A 238 2.59 6.19 -5.57
CA LYS A 238 2.33 6.62 -6.96
C LYS A 238 0.85 6.51 -7.34
#